data_AF-A0AAW2M973-F1
#
_entry.id   AF-A0AAW2M973-F1
#
_cell.length_a   1.000
_cell.length_b   1.000
_cell.length_c   1.000
_cell.angle_alpha   90.00
_cell.angle_beta   90.00
_cell.angle_gamma   90.00
#
_symmetry.space_group_name_H-M   'P 1'
#
loop_
_entity.id
_entity.type
_entity.pdbx_description
1 polymer ?
#
loop_
_entity_poly.entity_id
_entity_poly.type
_entity_poly.pdbx_seq_one_letter_code
_entity_poly.pdbx_strand_id
1 'polypeptide(L)'
;MARLTQVAIILAATLCFLSLVDVADSHAPKFIVEGKVYCEVCRANFTNRYSEPMAGAKVKLECKNEPAAEVTLTLNNGFHDEFRNANPLAFTRKEALPECAELFKELEEAKKDE
;
A
#
# COMPACT_ATOMS: atom_id res chain seq x y z
N MET A 1 21.03 -32.67 -49.85
CA MET A 1 20.40 -31.33 -49.77
C MET A 1 19.10 -31.32 -48.97
N ALA A 2 18.16 -32.26 -49.17
CA ALA A 2 16.88 -32.31 -48.44
C ALA A 2 16.97 -32.43 -46.89
N ARG A 3 17.99 -33.13 -46.36
CA ARG A 3 18.21 -33.24 -44.90
C ARG A 3 18.69 -31.92 -44.28
N LEU A 4 19.48 -31.14 -45.01
CA LEU A 4 20.00 -29.86 -44.53
C LEU A 4 18.90 -28.80 -44.52
N THR A 5 18.01 -28.81 -45.52
CA THR A 5 16.84 -27.92 -45.58
C THR A 5 15.81 -28.26 -44.50
N GLN A 6 15.57 -29.55 -44.21
CA GLN A 6 14.70 -29.93 -43.08
C GLN A 6 15.25 -29.48 -41.73
N VAL A 7 16.56 -29.64 -41.49
CA VAL A 7 17.20 -29.18 -40.25
C VAL A 7 17.09 -27.65 -40.11
N ALA A 8 17.29 -26.91 -41.20
CA ALA A 8 17.15 -25.45 -41.21
C ALA A 8 15.71 -25.00 -40.90
N ILE A 9 14.69 -25.68 -41.44
CA ILE A 9 13.28 -25.37 -41.17
C ILE A 9 12.92 -25.66 -39.71
N ILE A 10 13.37 -26.78 -39.16
CA ILE A 10 13.11 -27.14 -37.75
C ILE A 10 13.78 -26.11 -36.82
N LEU A 11 15.03 -25.74 -37.09
CA LEU A 11 15.75 -24.73 -36.31
C LEU A 11 15.03 -23.37 -36.37
N ALA A 12 14.66 -22.91 -37.56
CA ALA A 12 13.91 -21.65 -37.72
C ALA A 12 12.58 -21.67 -36.97
N ALA A 13 11.81 -22.76 -37.08
CA ALA A 13 10.55 -22.91 -36.36
C ALA A 13 10.76 -22.87 -34.84
N THR A 14 11.74 -23.62 -34.31
CA THR A 14 12.04 -23.61 -32.87
C THR A 14 12.50 -22.22 -32.38
N LEU A 15 13.30 -21.50 -33.17
CA LEU A 15 13.73 -20.14 -32.84
C LEU A 15 12.55 -19.16 -32.79
N CYS A 16 11.60 -19.30 -33.72
CA CYS A 16 10.36 -18.52 -33.74
C CYS A 16 9.43 -18.84 -32.54
N PHE A 17 9.39 -20.09 -32.09
CA PHE A 17 8.63 -20.46 -30.89
C PHE A 17 9.31 -19.97 -29.60
N LEU A 18 10.65 -19.90 -29.55
CA LEU A 18 11.38 -19.35 -28.41
C LEU A 18 11.11 -17.86 -28.19
N SER A 19 10.88 -17.08 -29.26
CA SER A 19 10.50 -15.66 -29.15
C SER A 19 9.12 -15.41 -28.52
N LEU A 20 8.29 -16.45 -28.32
CA LEU A 20 6.97 -16.32 -27.68
C LEU A 20 7.01 -16.61 -26.17
N VAL A 21 8.14 -17.05 -25.61
CA VAL A 21 8.25 -17.47 -24.21
C VAL A 21 8.10 -16.30 -23.22
N ASP A 22 8.34 -15.06 -23.67
CA ASP A 22 8.17 -13.84 -22.86
C ASP A 22 6.72 -13.35 -22.71
N VAL A 23 5.73 -14.01 -23.32
CA VAL A 23 4.31 -13.59 -23.25
C VAL A 23 3.60 -14.10 -22.00
N ALA A 24 4.24 -14.96 -21.20
CA ALA A 24 3.59 -15.63 -20.08
C ALA A 24 3.44 -14.78 -18.80
N ASP A 25 4.19 -13.70 -18.64
CA ASP A 25 4.09 -12.83 -17.45
C ASP A 25 3.08 -11.69 -17.66
N SER A 26 1.83 -12.06 -17.93
CA SER A 26 0.68 -11.14 -17.91
C SER A 26 0.09 -11.07 -16.50
N HIS A 27 0.91 -10.78 -15.50
CA HIS A 27 0.39 -10.50 -14.18
C HIS A 27 -0.10 -9.05 -14.13
N ALA A 28 -1.42 -8.90 -13.96
CA ALA A 28 -2.03 -7.61 -13.69
C ALA A 28 -1.30 -6.92 -12.52
N PRO A 29 -1.17 -5.58 -12.54
CA PRO A 29 -0.46 -4.86 -11.49
C PRO A 29 -1.07 -5.18 -10.13
N LYS A 30 -0.22 -5.67 -9.23
CA LYS A 30 -0.63 -6.04 -7.88
C LYS A 30 -0.36 -4.87 -6.94
N PHE A 31 -1.44 -4.31 -6.39
CA PHE A 31 -1.37 -3.28 -5.37
C PHE A 31 -1.75 -3.87 -4.03
N ILE A 32 -0.89 -3.70 -3.03
CA ILE A 32 -1.15 -4.10 -1.65
C ILE A 32 -1.29 -2.83 -0.82
N VAL A 33 -2.52 -2.51 -0.42
CA VAL A 33 -2.75 -1.38 0.49
C VAL A 33 -2.61 -1.88 1.92
N GLU A 34 -1.58 -1.40 2.61
CA GLU A 34 -1.33 -1.72 4.01
C GLU A 34 -1.69 -0.52 4.89
N GLY A 35 -2.30 -0.76 6.04
CA GLY A 35 -2.65 0.28 7.00
C GLY A 35 -2.61 -0.25 8.42
N LYS A 36 -2.49 0.67 9.37
CA LYS A 36 -2.47 0.35 10.81
C LYS A 36 -3.73 0.89 11.47
N VAL A 37 -4.27 0.11 12.42
CA VAL A 37 -5.42 0.54 13.22
C VAL A 37 -4.99 0.66 14.68
N TYR A 38 -5.33 1.78 15.30
CA TYR A 38 -4.98 2.07 16.69
C TYR A 38 -6.22 2.35 17.55
N CYS A 39 -6.08 2.14 18.85
CA CYS A 39 -6.90 2.77 19.88
C CYS A 39 -6.22 4.09 20.28
N GLU A 40 -6.85 5.21 19.98
CA GLU A 40 -6.39 6.54 20.37
C GLU A 40 -6.92 6.84 21.78
N VAL A 41 -6.00 6.78 22.74
CA VAL A 41 -6.33 6.80 24.17
C VAL A 41 -6.37 8.21 24.76
N CYS A 42 -6.01 9.25 24.01
CA CYS A 42 -5.89 10.63 24.49
C CYS A 42 -7.00 11.56 23.99
N ARG A 43 -7.90 11.10 23.12
CA ARG A 43 -8.95 11.93 22.48
C ARG A 43 -8.38 13.11 21.70
N ALA A 44 -7.18 12.95 21.14
CA ALA A 44 -6.46 13.98 20.40
C ALA A 44 -6.85 14.06 18.90
N ASN A 45 -7.63 13.09 18.39
CA ASN A 45 -8.03 12.96 16.98
C ASN A 45 -6.88 12.70 15.98
N PHE A 46 -5.71 12.29 16.47
CA PHE A 46 -4.61 11.79 15.64
C PHE A 46 -3.83 10.71 16.42
N THR A 47 -3.12 9.83 15.69
CA THR A 47 -2.27 8.81 16.31
C THR A 47 -1.00 9.44 16.91
N ASN A 48 -0.70 9.11 18.16
CA ASN A 48 0.42 9.64 18.94
C ASN A 48 1.16 8.52 19.68
N ARG A 49 2.17 8.87 20.49
CA ARG A 49 3.01 7.90 21.23
C ARG A 49 2.25 7.03 22.24
N TYR A 50 1.06 7.44 22.67
CA TYR A 50 0.19 6.67 23.58
C TYR A 50 -0.84 5.82 22.83
N SER A 51 -0.92 5.92 21.50
CA SER A 51 -1.86 5.13 20.70
C SER A 51 -1.48 3.64 20.70
N GLU A 52 -2.44 2.79 21.04
CA GLU A 52 -2.21 1.34 21.20
C GLU A 52 -2.64 0.58 19.93
N PRO A 53 -1.88 -0.41 19.43
CA PRO A 53 -2.30 -1.21 18.28
C PRO A 53 -3.61 -1.96 18.55
N MET A 54 -4.55 -1.92 17.59
CA MET A 54 -5.84 -2.61 17.71
C MET A 54 -5.84 -3.91 16.92
N ALA A 55 -5.32 -4.98 17.53
CA ALA A 55 -5.33 -6.31 16.92
C ALA A 55 -6.76 -6.79 16.64
N GLY A 56 -6.97 -7.38 15.46
CA GLY A 56 -8.28 -7.94 15.06
C GLY A 56 -9.29 -6.91 14.54
N ALA A 57 -8.91 -5.63 14.41
CA ALA A 57 -9.74 -4.64 13.75
C ALA A 57 -10.05 -5.07 12.30
N LYS A 58 -11.33 -5.00 11.92
CA LYS A 58 -11.79 -5.27 10.55
C LYS A 58 -11.96 -3.95 9.80
N VAL A 59 -11.32 -3.85 8.64
CA VAL A 59 -11.37 -2.67 7.78
C VAL A 59 -12.03 -3.01 6.45
N LYS A 60 -12.62 -2.00 5.80
CA LYS A 60 -13.22 -2.12 4.47
C LYS A 60 -12.56 -1.12 3.54
N LEU A 61 -12.01 -1.60 2.42
CA LEU A 61 -11.55 -0.76 1.33
C LEU A 61 -12.69 -0.60 0.31
N GLU A 62 -12.98 0.63 -0.09
CA GLU A 62 -13.95 0.95 -1.12
C GLU A 62 -13.34 1.91 -2.14
N CYS A 63 -13.39 1.54 -3.42
CA CYS A 63 -13.05 2.44 -4.52
C CYS A 63 -14.33 3.19 -4.94
N LYS A 64 -14.26 4.52 -4.99
CA LYS A 64 -15.36 5.38 -5.43
C LYS A 64 -14.90 6.25 -6.60
N ASN A 65 -15.83 6.57 -7.50
CA ASN A 65 -15.57 7.41 -8.67
C ASN A 65 -15.84 8.91 -8.42
N GLU A 66 -16.22 9.27 -7.18
CA GLU A 66 -16.56 10.63 -6.77
C GLU A 66 -15.44 11.21 -5.90
N PRO A 67 -14.96 12.44 -6.16
CA PRO A 67 -13.77 12.97 -5.49
C PRO A 67 -14.10 13.50 -4.09
N ALA A 68 -13.53 12.85 -3.07
CA ALA A 68 -13.28 13.46 -1.75
C ALA A 68 -11.76 13.54 -1.48
N ALA A 69 -11.02 12.51 -1.92
CA ALA A 69 -9.58 12.47 -2.06
C ALA A 69 -9.24 11.37 -3.08
N GLU A 70 -8.42 11.67 -4.10
CA GLU A 70 -8.01 10.71 -5.13
C GLU A 70 -6.62 10.15 -4.80
N VAL A 71 -6.50 8.82 -4.82
CA VAL A 71 -5.21 8.13 -4.71
C VAL A 71 -5.01 7.33 -5.98
N THR A 72 -4.06 7.77 -6.83
CA THR A 72 -3.74 7.05 -8.06
C THR A 72 -2.91 5.80 -7.76
N LEU A 73 -3.46 4.63 -8.06
CA LEU A 73 -2.73 3.36 -8.00
C LEU A 73 -2.09 3.08 -9.36
N THR A 74 -0.78 3.33 -9.47
CA THR A 74 0.00 3.10 -10.69
C THR A 74 1.36 2.47 -10.36
N LEU A 75 1.87 1.66 -11.30
CA LEU A 75 3.23 1.12 -11.25
C LEU A 75 4.27 2.14 -11.72
N ASN A 76 3.84 3.17 -12.45
CA ASN A 76 4.73 4.21 -13.00
C ASN A 76 4.90 5.39 -12.03
N ASN A 77 4.98 5.12 -10.72
CA ASN A 77 5.14 6.15 -9.70
C ASN A 77 6.56 6.18 -9.10
N GLY A 78 7.51 5.48 -9.70
CA GLY A 78 8.90 5.42 -9.21
C GLY A 78 9.07 4.59 -7.94
N PHE A 79 8.03 3.92 -7.45
CA PHE A 79 8.15 2.95 -6.37
C PHE A 79 8.43 1.57 -6.95
N HIS A 80 9.46 0.91 -6.41
CA HIS A 80 9.78 -0.48 -6.77
C HIS A 80 8.84 -1.49 -6.08
N ASP A 81 8.13 -1.07 -5.03
CA ASP A 81 7.30 -1.94 -4.21
C ASP A 81 5.81 -1.93 -4.62
N GLU A 82 5.17 -3.08 -4.42
CA GLU A 82 3.72 -3.28 -4.55
C GLU A 82 2.91 -2.63 -3.41
N PHE A 83 3.58 -2.25 -2.32
CA PHE A 83 2.94 -1.77 -1.10
C PHE A 83 2.60 -0.27 -1.16
N ARG A 84 1.40 0.07 -0.72
CA ARG A 84 0.92 1.44 -0.53
C ARG A 84 0.43 1.60 0.91
N ASN A 85 1.10 2.45 1.67
CA ASN A 85 0.75 2.69 3.07
C ASN A 85 -0.41 3.70 3.14
N ALA A 86 -1.51 3.29 3.74
CA ALA A 86 -2.61 4.16 4.10
C ALA A 86 -2.32 4.89 5.41
N ASN A 87 -2.91 6.08 5.56
CA ASN A 87 -2.91 6.77 6.85
C ASN A 87 -3.56 5.88 7.91
N PRO A 88 -3.06 5.90 9.15
CA PRO A 88 -3.61 5.06 10.19
C PRO A 88 -5.06 5.45 10.50
N LEU A 89 -5.88 4.44 10.77
CA LEU A 89 -7.22 4.63 11.31
C LEU A 89 -7.15 4.51 12.83
N ALA A 90 -7.92 5.31 13.55
CA ALA A 90 -7.93 5.25 14.99
C ALA A 90 -9.35 5.32 15.56
N PHE A 91 -9.60 4.51 16.59
CA PHE A 91 -10.81 4.59 17.40
C PHE A 91 -10.50 5.28 18.71
N THR A 92 -11.29 6.29 19.05
CA THR A 92 -11.09 7.09 20.25
C THR A 92 -11.76 6.44 21.47
N ARG A 93 -11.05 6.39 22.60
CA ARG A 93 -11.66 5.98 23.88
C ARG A 93 -12.69 7.02 24.36
N LYS A 94 -13.64 6.58 25.19
CA LYS A 94 -14.66 7.49 25.78
C LYS A 94 -14.02 8.56 26.68
N GLU A 95 -13.04 8.15 27.46
CA GLU A 95 -12.29 8.99 28.39
C GLU A 95 -10.80 8.88 28.06
N ALA A 96 -10.10 10.01 28.18
CA ALA A 96 -8.66 10.06 27.94
C ALA A 96 -7.90 9.46 29.13
N LEU A 97 -6.77 8.78 28.87
CA LEU A 97 -5.92 8.28 29.94
C LEU A 97 -5.17 9.41 30.67
N PRO A 98 -4.88 9.26 31.98
CA PRO A 98 -4.19 10.30 32.75
C PRO A 98 -2.82 10.70 32.20
N GLU A 99 -2.06 9.74 31.64
CA GLU A 99 -0.74 10.01 31.04
C GLU A 99 -0.78 10.95 29.82
N CYS A 100 -1.96 11.18 29.22
CA CYS A 100 -2.12 12.07 28.08
C CYS A 100 -1.93 13.56 28.43
N ALA A 101 -1.86 13.93 29.72
CA ALA A 101 -1.61 15.31 30.13
C ALA A 101 -0.28 15.86 29.56
N GLU A 102 0.75 15.03 29.47
CA GLU A 102 2.04 15.42 28.90
C GLU A 102 1.94 15.68 27.39
N LEU A 103 1.15 14.87 26.66
CA LEU A 103 0.93 15.08 25.23
C LEU A 103 0.35 16.46 24.96
N PHE A 104 -0.70 16.84 25.69
CA PHE A 104 -1.37 18.13 25.47
C PHE A 104 -0.46 19.32 25.79
N LYS A 105 0.38 19.21 26.83
CA LYS A 105 1.38 20.23 27.14
C LYS A 105 2.36 20.43 25.99
N GLU A 106 2.87 19.35 25.40
CA GLU A 106 3.77 19.42 24.24
C GLU A 106 3.09 20.06 23.02
N LEU A 107 1.83 19.71 22.76
CA LEU A 107 1.07 20.29 21.65
C LEU A 107 0.81 21.79 21.84
N GLU A 108 0.57 22.23 23.07
CA GLU A 108 0.42 23.65 23.39
C GLU A 108 1.74 24.42 23.26
N GLU A 109 2.86 23.81 23.62
CA GLU A 109 4.19 24.38 23.43
C GLU A 109 4.54 24.49 21.95
N ALA A 110 4.32 23.44 21.16
CA ALA A 110 4.57 23.44 19.71
C ALA A 110 3.75 24.52 18.96
N LYS A 111 2.53 24.83 19.42
CA LYS A 111 1.70 25.91 18.86
C LYS A 111 2.23 27.32 19.13
N LYS A 112 3.12 27.50 20.11
CA LYS A 112 3.71 28.82 20.40
C LYS A 112 4.88 29.15 19.48
N ASP A 113 5.44 28.13 18.83
CA ASP A 113 6.57 28.25 17.90
C ASP A 113 6.11 28.49 16.44
N GLU A 114 4.79 28.49 16.19
CA GLU A 114 4.16 28.82 14.90
C GLU A 114 3.68 30.27 14.85
#